data_AF-A0A2I0PHL1-F1
#
_entry.id   AF-A0A2I0PHL1-F1
#
_cell.length_a   1.000
_cell.length_b   1.000
_cell.length_c   1.000
_cell.angle_alpha   90.00
_cell.angle_beta   90.00
_cell.angle_gamma   90.00
#
_symmetry.space_group_name_H-M   'P 1'
#
loop_
_entity.id
_entity.type
_entity.pdbx_description
1 polymer ?
#
loop_
_entity_poly.entity_id
_entity_poly.type
_entity_poly.pdbx_seq_one_letter_code
_entity_poly.pdbx_strand_id
1 'polypeptide(L)'
;MRKAAFVFFFLVLVAAAVFMVIGNPLSILDGQNQNSPSKVDVGFVLLDQPEGSDRVSFDAATTNIQLTGFDGEAPNPARTAEEVAETTFIHMIRGHDLDETGNATSWNFVVRQPEQVSLVSYDRFGEKIGRWDAQYPNTTINISEIMAPGALFAKNYQTIFPTSEEIVTEKRDLALAEGTYYLTITGRTETKNMMFDAYTGTLIQSND
;
A
#
# COMPACT_ATOMS: atom_id res chain seq x y z
N MET A 1 13.30 -12.64 30.03
CA MET A 1 13.76 -11.24 29.84
C MET A 1 13.39 -10.69 28.46
N ARG A 2 12.08 -10.67 28.09
CA ARG A 2 11.60 -10.20 26.77
C ARG A 2 10.68 -8.97 26.82
N LYS A 3 10.36 -8.47 28.02
CA LYS A 3 9.44 -7.34 28.21
C LYS A 3 10.11 -5.96 28.12
N ALA A 4 11.44 -5.89 28.24
CA ALA A 4 12.17 -4.61 28.23
C ALA A 4 12.42 -4.04 26.82
N ALA A 5 12.46 -4.89 25.78
CA ALA A 5 12.70 -4.43 24.40
C ALA A 5 11.47 -3.75 23.77
N PHE A 6 10.26 -4.10 24.20
CA PHE A 6 9.02 -3.58 23.61
C PHE A 6 8.69 -2.15 24.06
N VAL A 7 9.13 -1.76 25.26
CA VAL A 7 8.89 -0.42 25.81
C VAL A 7 9.79 0.64 25.16
N PHE A 8 10.97 0.25 24.69
CA PHE A 8 11.89 1.20 24.03
C PHE A 8 11.44 1.60 22.62
N PHE A 9 10.76 0.71 21.88
CA PHE A 9 10.31 1.01 20.52
C PHE A 9 9.17 2.05 20.49
N PHE A 10 8.27 2.03 21.49
CA PHE A 10 7.19 3.01 21.60
C PHE A 10 7.67 4.40 22.04
N LEU A 11 8.74 4.49 22.84
CA LEU A 11 9.28 5.79 23.27
C LEU A 11 9.96 6.56 22.13
N VAL A 12 10.56 5.88 21.15
CA VAL A 12 11.17 6.54 19.99
C VAL A 12 10.11 7.11 19.04
N LEU A 13 8.94 6.48 18.96
CA LEU A 13 7.86 6.89 18.05
C LEU A 13 7.11 8.15 18.54
N VAL A 14 7.03 8.37 19.86
CA VAL A 14 6.43 9.59 20.44
C VAL A 14 7.37 10.80 20.32
N ALA A 15 8.69 10.60 20.35
CA ALA A 15 9.66 11.70 20.25
C ALA A 15 9.73 12.33 18.84
N ALA A 16 9.44 11.56 17.78
CA ALA A 16 9.42 12.06 16.41
C ALA A 16 8.22 12.99 16.12
N ALA A 17 7.13 12.89 16.89
CA ALA A 17 5.93 13.70 16.69
C ALA A 17 6.00 15.10 17.33
N VAL A 18 6.98 15.37 18.22
CA VAL A 18 7.07 16.65 18.95
C VAL A 18 7.94 17.69 18.24
N PHE A 19 8.69 17.33 17.20
CA PHE A 19 9.62 18.26 16.53
C PHE A 19 9.07 19.02 15.31
N MET A 20 7.79 18.88 14.94
CA MET A 20 7.21 19.57 13.77
C MET A 20 6.37 20.82 14.09
N VAL A 21 6.62 21.49 15.22
CA VAL A 21 5.91 22.75 15.57
C VAL A 21 6.87 23.79 16.14
N ILE A 22 7.92 24.17 15.41
CA ILE A 22 8.61 25.46 15.63
C ILE A 22 8.97 26.03 14.26
N GLY A 23 8.33 27.15 13.92
CA GLY A 23 8.49 27.82 12.64
C GLY A 23 9.82 28.55 12.48
N ASN A 24 10.15 28.87 11.24
CA ASN A 24 11.16 29.86 10.89
C ASN A 24 10.58 30.81 9.83
N PRO A 25 10.51 32.12 10.09
CA PRO A 25 10.16 33.11 9.09
C PRO A 25 11.42 33.68 8.40
N LEU A 26 11.27 33.94 7.09
CA LEU A 26 11.92 34.98 6.26
C LEU A 26 13.43 34.88 5.92
N SER A 27 13.71 34.82 4.61
CA SER A 27 14.54 35.77 3.80
C SER A 27 14.60 35.23 2.37
N ILE A 28 13.83 35.77 1.40
CA ILE A 28 14.24 36.80 0.43
C ILE A 28 15.73 36.79 0.12
N LEU A 29 16.09 36.20 -1.02
CA LEU A 29 17.20 36.65 -1.84
C LEU A 29 16.93 36.35 -3.31
N ASP A 30 16.85 37.44 -4.05
CA ASP A 30 16.71 37.56 -5.49
C ASP A 30 18.01 37.09 -6.17
N GLY A 31 17.90 36.41 -7.30
CA GLY A 31 19.06 35.86 -8.02
C GLY A 31 18.66 35.05 -9.23
N GLN A 32 18.47 35.74 -10.36
CA GLN A 32 18.24 35.16 -11.68
C GLN A 32 19.21 34.01 -11.97
N ASN A 33 18.67 32.84 -12.29
CA ASN A 33 19.26 32.01 -13.34
C ASN A 33 18.12 31.30 -14.09
N GLN A 34 17.83 31.78 -15.29
CA GLN A 34 16.94 31.13 -16.23
C GLN A 34 17.61 29.84 -16.73
N ASN A 35 17.40 28.76 -15.98
CA ASN A 35 17.41 27.42 -16.56
C ASN A 35 15.96 26.95 -16.51
N SER A 36 15.32 26.96 -17.68
CA SER A 36 14.01 26.34 -17.87
C SER A 36 14.04 24.96 -17.22
N PRO A 37 13.16 24.67 -16.24
CA PRO A 37 13.04 23.31 -15.76
C PRO A 37 12.63 22.46 -16.95
N SER A 38 13.44 21.46 -17.27
CA SER A 38 13.00 20.31 -18.05
C SER A 38 11.65 19.92 -17.48
N LYS A 39 10.61 20.00 -18.32
CA LYS A 39 9.27 19.56 -17.98
C LYS A 39 9.39 18.06 -17.74
N VAL A 40 9.63 17.68 -16.49
CA VAL A 40 9.54 16.30 -16.04
C VAL A 40 8.08 15.94 -16.25
N ASP A 41 7.84 15.21 -17.33
CA ASP A 41 6.56 14.59 -17.60
C ASP A 41 6.41 13.47 -16.56
N VAL A 42 5.92 13.84 -15.37
CA VAL A 42 5.43 12.86 -14.40
C VAL A 42 4.16 12.28 -15.03
N GLY A 43 4.34 11.21 -15.81
CA GLY A 43 3.26 10.52 -16.48
C GLY A 43 2.24 10.06 -15.45
N PHE A 44 1.17 10.82 -15.29
CA PHE A 44 0.04 10.41 -14.46
C PHE A 44 -0.75 9.38 -15.27
N VAL A 45 -0.68 8.11 -14.86
CA VAL A 45 -1.61 7.10 -15.35
C VAL A 45 -2.94 7.32 -14.61
N LEU A 46 -3.96 7.80 -15.33
CA LEU A 46 -5.32 7.82 -14.81
C LEU A 46 -5.83 6.38 -14.75
N LEU A 47 -6.32 5.98 -13.56
CA LEU A 47 -7.04 4.72 -13.41
C LEU A 47 -8.44 4.90 -14.01
N ASP A 48 -8.88 3.96 -14.84
CA ASP A 48 -10.27 3.86 -15.29
C ASP A 48 -11.17 3.54 -14.07
N GLN A 49 -11.59 4.57 -13.35
CA GLN A 49 -12.52 4.46 -12.23
C GLN A 49 -13.87 5.08 -12.58
N PRO A 50 -14.99 4.49 -12.10
CA PRO A 50 -16.28 5.13 -12.20
C PRO A 50 -16.25 6.48 -11.47
N GLU A 51 -16.70 7.54 -12.13
CA GLU A 51 -16.77 8.88 -11.54
C GLU A 51 -17.49 8.84 -10.18
N GLY A 52 -16.81 9.29 -9.12
CA GLY A 52 -17.39 9.47 -7.78
C GLY A 52 -17.00 8.45 -6.72
N SER A 53 -16.18 7.44 -7.02
CA SER A 53 -15.58 6.58 -5.98
C SER A 53 -14.30 7.20 -5.42
N ASP A 54 -14.25 7.44 -4.12
CA ASP A 54 -13.00 7.81 -3.41
C ASP A 54 -12.11 6.59 -3.12
N ARG A 55 -12.45 5.41 -3.69
CA ARG A 55 -11.85 4.11 -3.41
C ARG A 55 -11.40 3.42 -4.69
N VAL A 56 -10.27 2.74 -4.60
CA VAL A 56 -9.58 2.02 -5.67
C VAL A 56 -9.80 0.52 -5.50
N SER A 57 -10.26 -0.16 -6.55
CA SER A 57 -10.35 -1.62 -6.55
C SER A 57 -8.97 -2.27 -6.68
N PHE A 58 -8.83 -3.47 -6.13
CA PHE A 58 -7.59 -4.22 -6.21
C PHE A 58 -7.19 -4.54 -7.66
N ASP A 59 -8.16 -4.87 -8.52
CA ASP A 59 -7.92 -5.18 -9.93
C ASP A 59 -7.43 -3.95 -10.71
N ALA A 60 -7.98 -2.76 -10.42
CA ALA A 60 -7.51 -1.51 -11.03
C ALA A 60 -6.08 -1.17 -10.58
N ALA A 61 -5.77 -1.37 -9.29
CA ALA A 61 -4.44 -1.13 -8.77
C ALA A 61 -3.39 -2.11 -9.34
N THR A 62 -3.75 -3.38 -9.52
CA THR A 62 -2.80 -4.42 -9.98
C THR A 62 -2.56 -4.42 -11.48
N THR A 63 -3.53 -3.97 -12.29
CA THR A 63 -3.38 -3.87 -13.75
C THR A 63 -2.20 -2.98 -14.17
N ASN A 64 -1.86 -1.97 -13.35
CA ASN A 64 -0.83 -0.98 -13.67
C ASN A 64 0.57 -1.31 -13.16
N ILE A 65 0.72 -2.28 -12.24
CA ILE A 65 2.01 -2.61 -11.62
C ILE A 65 3.04 -3.06 -12.65
N GLN A 66 2.62 -3.78 -13.69
CA GLN A 66 3.51 -4.34 -14.73
C GLN A 66 4.18 -3.27 -15.60
N LEU A 67 3.67 -2.03 -15.59
CA LEU A 67 4.15 -0.94 -16.45
C LEU A 67 5.14 -0.01 -15.76
N THR A 68 5.42 -0.22 -14.48
CA THR A 68 6.25 0.69 -13.67
C THR A 68 7.74 0.46 -13.87
N GLY A 69 8.23 0.63 -15.10
CA GLY A 69 9.64 0.93 -15.35
C GLY A 69 9.97 2.26 -14.69
N PHE A 70 10.63 2.21 -13.53
CA PHE A 70 10.95 3.41 -12.76
C PHE A 70 12.16 4.07 -13.40
N ASP A 71 11.92 4.90 -14.40
CA ASP A 71 13.01 5.52 -15.11
C ASP A 71 12.93 7.05 -14.95
N GLY A 72 13.47 7.54 -13.82
CA GLY A 72 14.00 8.90 -13.72
C GLY A 72 15.23 9.14 -14.59
N GLU A 73 15.66 8.10 -15.32
CA GLU A 73 16.73 8.06 -16.31
C GLU A 73 16.10 7.46 -17.56
N ALA A 74 16.20 8.07 -18.75
CA ALA A 74 15.37 7.67 -19.91
C ALA A 74 15.31 6.13 -20.12
N PRO A 75 14.12 5.56 -20.41
CA PRO A 75 13.94 4.11 -20.61
C PRO A 75 15.05 3.59 -21.49
N ASN A 76 15.84 2.64 -20.99
CA ASN A 76 16.86 1.99 -21.79
C ASN A 76 16.12 1.33 -22.96
N PRO A 77 16.29 1.82 -24.21
CA PRO A 77 15.49 1.35 -25.35
C PRO A 77 15.78 -0.12 -25.71
N ALA A 78 16.71 -0.77 -25.00
CA ALA A 78 17.05 -2.17 -25.15
C ALA A 78 16.12 -3.15 -24.40
N ARG A 79 15.39 -2.73 -23.35
CA ARG A 79 14.48 -3.64 -22.61
C ARG A 79 13.06 -3.53 -23.17
N THR A 80 12.47 -4.66 -23.53
CA THR A 80 11.06 -4.72 -23.93
C THR A 80 10.16 -4.71 -22.69
N ALA A 81 8.89 -4.30 -22.84
CA ALA A 81 7.90 -4.38 -21.75
C ALA A 81 7.73 -5.80 -21.20
N GLU A 82 7.92 -6.82 -22.06
CA GLU A 82 7.91 -8.23 -21.67
C GLU A 82 9.08 -8.59 -20.73
N GLU A 83 10.30 -8.10 -21.01
CA GLU A 83 11.47 -8.35 -20.17
C GLU A 83 11.35 -7.67 -18.78
N VAL A 84 10.73 -6.50 -18.72
CA VAL A 84 10.45 -5.80 -17.45
C VAL A 84 9.40 -6.54 -16.63
N ALA A 85 8.36 -7.07 -17.27
CA ALA A 85 7.31 -7.85 -16.59
C ALA A 85 7.86 -9.16 -16.02
N GLU A 86 8.76 -9.85 -16.73
CA GLU A 86 9.38 -11.11 -16.26
C GLU A 86 10.31 -10.93 -15.04
N THR A 87 10.74 -9.70 -14.77
CA THR A 87 11.71 -9.40 -13.71
C THR A 87 11.15 -8.58 -12.55
N THR A 88 9.85 -8.30 -12.57
CA THR A 88 9.14 -7.51 -11.56
C THR A 88 8.35 -8.42 -10.64
N PHE A 89 8.70 -8.44 -9.35
CA PHE A 89 8.11 -9.34 -8.35
C PHE A 89 7.46 -8.56 -7.21
N ILE A 90 6.23 -8.90 -6.86
CA ILE A 90 5.53 -8.29 -5.72
C ILE A 90 5.85 -9.12 -4.46
N HIS A 91 6.25 -8.45 -3.38
CA HIS A 91 6.61 -9.10 -2.12
C HIS A 91 5.67 -8.77 -0.97
N MET A 92 4.97 -7.63 -1.05
CA MET A 92 3.99 -7.22 -0.05
C MET A 92 2.90 -6.39 -0.72
N ILE A 93 1.67 -6.55 -0.24
CA ILE A 93 0.52 -5.75 -0.64
C ILE A 93 -0.12 -5.17 0.62
N ARG A 94 -0.56 -3.92 0.58
CA ARG A 94 -1.35 -3.31 1.64
C ARG A 94 -2.48 -2.46 1.09
N GLY A 95 -3.71 -2.76 1.48
CA GLY A 95 -4.89 -1.92 1.26
C GLY A 95 -5.22 -1.15 2.54
N HIS A 96 -5.56 0.12 2.38
CA HIS A 96 -5.93 0.99 3.50
C HIS A 96 -7.41 1.31 3.53
N ASP A 97 -7.98 1.21 4.73
CA ASP A 97 -9.38 1.51 5.02
C ASP A 97 -10.33 0.88 4.00
N LEU A 98 -10.43 -0.45 3.92
CA LEU A 98 -11.28 -1.15 2.94
C LEU A 98 -12.77 -1.06 3.30
N ASP A 99 -13.62 -0.96 2.27
CA ASP A 99 -15.08 -1.09 2.39
C ASP A 99 -15.56 -2.56 2.33
N GLU A 100 -16.87 -2.79 2.39
CA GLU A 100 -17.47 -4.13 2.31
C GLU A 100 -17.26 -4.85 0.98
N THR A 101 -16.91 -4.11 -0.08
CA THR A 101 -16.61 -4.66 -1.41
C THR A 101 -15.13 -4.97 -1.60
N GLY A 102 -14.30 -4.66 -0.60
CA GLY A 102 -12.85 -4.82 -0.65
C GLY A 102 -12.12 -3.71 -1.42
N ASN A 103 -12.79 -2.57 -1.68
CA ASN A 103 -12.14 -1.41 -2.29
C ASN A 103 -11.46 -0.56 -1.22
N ALA A 104 -10.22 -0.15 -1.47
CA ALA A 104 -9.39 0.56 -0.51
C ALA A 104 -9.29 2.05 -0.87
N THR A 105 -9.06 2.91 0.13
CA THR A 105 -8.70 4.32 -0.13
C THR A 105 -7.36 4.44 -0.84
N SER A 106 -6.45 3.48 -0.60
CA SER A 106 -5.20 3.32 -1.32
C SER A 106 -4.70 1.88 -1.27
N TRP A 107 -3.94 1.50 -2.29
CA TRP A 107 -3.18 0.25 -2.36
C TRP A 107 -1.69 0.56 -2.43
N ASN A 108 -0.90 -0.17 -1.67
CA ASN A 108 0.55 -0.08 -1.63
C ASN A 108 1.16 -1.44 -1.95
N PHE A 109 2.16 -1.46 -2.82
CA PHE A 109 2.86 -2.65 -3.25
C PHE A 109 4.36 -2.47 -3.02
N VAL A 110 5.01 -3.44 -2.37
CA VAL A 110 6.47 -3.52 -2.38
C VAL A 110 6.87 -4.40 -3.55
N VAL A 111 7.51 -3.78 -4.52
CA VAL A 111 7.86 -4.37 -5.81
C VAL A 111 9.38 -4.45 -5.91
N ARG A 112 9.90 -5.64 -6.18
CA ARG A 112 11.32 -5.88 -6.45
C ARG A 112 11.53 -5.96 -7.95
N GLN A 113 12.47 -5.16 -8.42
CA GLN A 113 13.02 -5.15 -9.77
C GLN A 113 14.49 -5.61 -9.70
N PRO A 114 15.17 -5.91 -10.83
CA PRO A 114 16.55 -6.41 -10.81
C PRO A 114 17.54 -5.54 -10.01
N GLU A 115 17.36 -4.22 -10.04
CA GLU A 115 18.33 -3.26 -9.52
C GLU A 115 17.84 -2.52 -8.26
N GLN A 116 16.56 -2.62 -7.91
CA GLN A 116 15.98 -1.85 -6.81
C GLN A 116 14.69 -2.46 -6.24
N VAL A 117 14.26 -1.89 -5.11
CA VAL A 117 12.98 -2.20 -4.48
C VAL A 117 12.20 -0.90 -4.35
N SER A 118 10.95 -0.92 -4.77
CA SER A 118 10.08 0.25 -4.85
C SER A 118 8.81 0.03 -4.05
N LEU A 119 8.30 1.12 -3.48
CA LEU A 119 6.94 1.22 -2.98
C LEU A 119 6.10 1.88 -4.08
N VAL A 120 5.17 1.12 -4.63
CA VAL A 120 4.19 1.60 -5.61
C VAL A 120 2.87 1.81 -4.90
N SER A 121 2.35 3.03 -4.93
CA SER A 121 1.11 3.43 -4.27
C SER A 121 0.09 3.86 -5.31
N TYR A 122 -1.13 3.35 -5.21
CA TYR A 122 -2.28 3.78 -5.99
C TYR A 122 -3.36 4.34 -5.08
N ASP A 123 -3.79 5.56 -5.35
CA ASP A 123 -4.92 6.19 -4.69
C ASP A 123 -5.83 6.87 -5.74
N ARG A 124 -6.85 7.60 -5.29
CA ARG A 124 -7.76 8.34 -6.18
C ARG A 124 -7.08 9.40 -7.07
N PHE A 125 -5.85 9.80 -6.76
CA PHE A 125 -5.06 10.77 -7.52
C PHE A 125 -4.09 10.09 -8.49
N GLY A 126 -4.09 8.76 -8.55
CA GLY A 126 -3.28 7.96 -9.45
C GLY A 126 -2.12 7.27 -8.75
N GLU A 127 -1.07 7.03 -9.52
CA GLU A 127 0.12 6.29 -9.10
C GLU A 127 1.18 7.22 -8.47
N LYS A 128 1.86 6.71 -7.44
CA LYS A 128 3.08 7.28 -6.88
C LYS A 128 4.08 6.17 -6.68
N ILE A 129 5.34 6.39 -7.07
CA ILE A 129 6.40 5.41 -6.86
C ILE A 129 7.52 6.06 -6.06
N GLY A 130 8.00 5.35 -5.03
CA GLY A 130 9.14 5.76 -4.22
C GLY A 130 10.10 4.60 -3.98
N ARG A 131 11.34 4.91 -3.65
CA ARG A 131 12.33 3.92 -3.24
C ARG A 131 11.95 3.31 -1.88
N TRP A 132 12.13 2.00 -1.74
CA TRP A 132 11.89 1.26 -0.49
C TRP A 132 13.19 0.69 0.07
N ASP A 133 13.67 1.27 1.18
CA ASP A 133 14.93 0.85 1.82
C ASP A 133 14.72 -0.03 3.08
N ALA A 134 13.46 -0.31 3.46
CA ALA A 134 13.16 -1.13 4.62
C ALA A 134 13.16 -2.63 4.29
N GLN A 135 13.23 -3.48 5.33
CA GLN A 135 13.12 -4.93 5.16
C GLN A 135 11.74 -5.34 4.64
N TYR A 136 11.70 -6.39 3.84
CA TYR A 136 10.49 -6.97 3.27
C TYR A 136 10.64 -8.51 3.17
N PRO A 137 9.52 -9.26 3.06
CA PRO A 137 9.57 -10.71 2.93
C PRO A 137 10.23 -11.14 1.61
N ASN A 138 10.98 -12.24 1.63
CA ASN A 138 11.63 -12.77 0.41
C ASN A 138 10.66 -13.55 -0.50
N THR A 139 9.47 -13.86 -0.01
CA THR A 139 8.46 -14.62 -0.76
C THR A 139 7.80 -13.72 -1.79
N THR A 140 7.74 -14.18 -3.04
CA THR A 140 7.01 -13.52 -4.12
C THR A 140 5.53 -13.87 -4.05
N ILE A 141 4.69 -12.88 -4.32
CA ILE A 141 3.24 -12.99 -4.43
C ILE A 141 2.88 -13.09 -5.91
N ASN A 142 2.28 -14.22 -6.30
CA ASN A 142 1.62 -14.34 -7.60
C ASN A 142 0.15 -13.91 -7.46
N ILE A 143 -0.20 -12.73 -7.99
CA ILE A 143 -1.57 -12.18 -7.89
C ILE A 143 -2.61 -13.14 -8.50
N SER A 144 -2.24 -13.87 -9.56
CA SER A 144 -3.16 -14.81 -10.23
C SER A 144 -3.49 -16.06 -9.42
N GLU A 145 -2.74 -16.34 -8.35
CA GLU A 145 -2.94 -17.52 -7.49
C GLU A 145 -3.68 -17.22 -6.19
N ILE A 146 -3.77 -15.94 -5.80
CA ILE A 146 -4.40 -15.52 -4.55
C ILE A 146 -5.87 -15.17 -4.77
N MET A 147 -6.67 -15.32 -3.72
CA MET A 147 -8.02 -14.79 -3.65
C MET A 147 -7.97 -13.27 -3.61
N ALA A 148 -8.65 -12.60 -4.54
CA ALA A 148 -8.76 -11.14 -4.54
C ALA A 148 -9.43 -10.62 -3.24
N PRO A 149 -9.05 -9.43 -2.72
CA PRO A 149 -9.62 -8.86 -1.51
C PRO A 149 -11.15 -8.77 -1.49
N GLY A 150 -11.80 -8.40 -2.60
CA GLY A 150 -13.25 -8.38 -2.68
C GLY A 150 -13.90 -9.76 -2.52
N ALA A 151 -13.29 -10.81 -3.10
CA ALA A 151 -13.75 -12.18 -2.92
C ALA A 151 -13.52 -12.68 -1.49
N LEU A 152 -12.40 -12.31 -0.85
CA LEU A 152 -12.12 -12.60 0.55
C LEU A 152 -13.19 -11.98 1.46
N PHE A 153 -13.54 -10.72 1.24
CA PHE A 153 -14.54 -9.98 2.01
C PHE A 153 -15.94 -10.59 1.81
N ALA A 154 -16.33 -10.90 0.58
CA ALA A 154 -17.59 -11.56 0.28
C ALA A 154 -17.71 -12.93 0.95
N LYS A 155 -16.63 -13.75 0.90
CA LYS A 155 -16.60 -15.09 1.51
C LYS A 155 -16.71 -15.03 3.04
N ASN A 156 -16.07 -14.05 3.68
CA ASN A 156 -15.98 -13.94 5.14
C ASN A 156 -16.86 -12.82 5.71
N TYR A 157 -17.92 -12.43 4.99
CA TYR A 157 -18.70 -11.24 5.30
C TYR A 157 -19.18 -11.19 6.75
N GLN A 158 -19.79 -12.27 7.25
CA GLN A 158 -20.32 -12.31 8.63
C GLN A 158 -19.22 -12.22 9.70
N THR A 159 -18.00 -12.68 9.39
CA THR A 159 -16.85 -12.61 10.28
C THR A 159 -16.27 -11.20 10.31
N ILE A 160 -16.16 -10.54 9.15
CA ILE A 160 -15.54 -9.22 9.00
C ILE A 160 -16.51 -8.09 9.39
N PHE A 161 -17.81 -8.31 9.16
CA PHE A 161 -18.90 -7.38 9.42
C PHE A 161 -19.90 -8.04 10.36
N PRO A 162 -19.53 -8.31 11.63
CA PRO A 162 -20.49 -8.80 12.60
C PRO A 162 -21.62 -7.77 12.74
N THR A 163 -22.84 -8.25 12.95
CA THR A 163 -24.02 -7.40 13.15
C THR A 163 -23.84 -6.62 14.47
N SER A 164 -23.16 -5.47 14.41
CA SER A 164 -23.04 -4.57 15.55
C SER A 164 -24.34 -3.79 15.71
N GLU A 165 -24.91 -3.79 16.91
CA GLU A 165 -26.07 -2.97 17.28
C GLU A 165 -25.72 -1.46 17.30
N GLU A 166 -24.42 -1.12 17.36
CA GLU A 166 -23.93 0.25 17.29
C GLU A 166 -23.26 0.51 15.94
N ILE A 167 -23.72 1.57 15.25
CA ILE A 167 -23.10 2.11 14.04
C ILE A 167 -21.77 2.77 14.46
N VAL A 168 -20.72 1.98 14.60
CA VAL A 168 -19.36 2.47 14.82
C VAL A 168 -18.65 2.47 13.47
N THR A 169 -18.10 3.62 13.07
CA THR A 169 -17.21 3.68 11.90
C THR A 169 -15.92 2.93 12.24
N GLU A 170 -15.74 1.77 11.64
CA GLU A 170 -14.53 0.95 11.76
C GLU A 170 -13.63 1.14 10.53
N LYS A 171 -12.32 1.23 10.75
CA LYS A 171 -11.32 1.21 9.68
C LYS A 171 -10.80 -0.20 9.49
N ARG A 172 -10.63 -0.63 8.24
CA ARG A 172 -10.14 -1.96 7.89
C ARG A 172 -8.87 -1.85 7.08
N ASP A 173 -7.74 -2.26 7.62
CA ASP A 173 -6.48 -2.34 6.86
C ASP A 173 -6.20 -3.81 6.53
N LEU A 174 -5.84 -4.09 5.29
CA LEU A 174 -5.49 -5.43 4.82
C LEU A 174 -4.04 -5.46 4.37
N ALA A 175 -3.23 -6.35 4.92
CA ALA A 175 -1.88 -6.63 4.42
C ALA A 175 -1.79 -8.06 3.89
N LEU A 176 -0.98 -8.29 2.87
CA LEU A 176 -0.64 -9.60 2.36
C LEU A 176 0.87 -9.75 2.34
N ALA A 177 1.35 -10.80 3.00
CA ALA A 177 2.73 -11.24 3.00
C ALA A 177 2.78 -12.74 3.24
N GLU A 178 3.76 -13.44 2.64
CA GLU A 178 4.02 -14.85 2.92
C GLU A 178 2.78 -15.77 2.78
N GLY A 179 1.92 -15.49 1.79
CA GLY A 179 0.70 -16.28 1.54
C GLY A 179 -0.43 -16.10 2.58
N THR A 180 -0.33 -15.09 3.46
CA THR A 180 -1.33 -14.83 4.49
C THR A 180 -1.84 -13.39 4.40
N TYR A 181 -3.17 -13.24 4.39
CA TYR A 181 -3.84 -11.96 4.61
C TYR A 181 -3.92 -11.66 6.10
N TYR A 182 -3.51 -10.45 6.48
CA TYR A 182 -3.63 -9.89 7.82
C TYR A 182 -4.62 -8.73 7.76
N LEU A 183 -5.81 -8.94 8.30
CA LEU A 183 -6.85 -7.92 8.38
C LEU A 183 -6.86 -7.31 9.78
N THR A 184 -6.67 -6.00 9.87
CA THR A 184 -6.80 -5.23 11.11
C THR A 184 -8.05 -4.36 11.02
N ILE A 185 -9.00 -4.59 11.93
CA ILE A 185 -10.22 -3.80 12.07
C ILE A 185 -10.05 -2.91 13.31
N THR A 186 -10.02 -1.61 13.11
CA THR A 186 -9.86 -0.62 14.19
C THR A 186 -11.18 0.09 14.41
N GLY A 187 -11.82 -0.20 15.54
CA GLY A 187 -12.99 0.52 16.04
C GLY A 187 -12.61 1.61 17.05
N ARG A 188 -13.62 2.16 17.74
CA ARG A 188 -13.40 3.22 18.75
C ARG A 188 -12.70 2.72 20.02
N THR A 189 -13.05 1.52 20.47
CA THR A 189 -12.63 0.97 21.76
C THR A 189 -11.77 -0.28 21.62
N GLU A 190 -11.75 -0.90 20.44
CA GLU A 190 -11.10 -2.18 20.23
C GLU A 190 -10.41 -2.27 18.86
N THR A 191 -9.46 -3.19 18.77
CA THR A 191 -8.78 -3.56 17.53
C THR A 191 -8.82 -5.07 17.38
N LYS A 192 -9.41 -5.53 16.28
CA LYS A 192 -9.48 -6.94 15.90
C LYS A 192 -8.45 -7.22 14.82
N ASN A 193 -7.77 -8.34 14.93
CA ASN A 193 -6.78 -8.83 13.99
C ASN A 193 -7.18 -10.24 13.57
N MET A 194 -7.32 -10.42 12.26
CA MET A 194 -7.69 -11.69 11.65
C MET A 194 -6.62 -12.08 10.64
N MET A 195 -6.33 -13.37 10.55
CA MET A 195 -5.42 -13.95 9.59
C MET A 195 -6.21 -14.89 8.67
N PHE A 196 -6.08 -14.71 7.36
CA PHE A 196 -6.71 -15.57 6.37
C PHE A 196 -5.66 -16.16 5.44
N ASP A 197 -5.86 -17.41 5.05
CA ASP A 197 -5.07 -18.04 4.00
C ASP A 197 -5.32 -17.33 2.67
N ALA A 198 -4.28 -16.84 1.99
CA ALA A 198 -4.46 -15.99 0.81
C ALA A 198 -4.98 -16.74 -0.42
N TYR A 199 -4.77 -18.06 -0.50
CA TYR A 199 -5.16 -18.88 -1.64
C TYR A 199 -6.62 -19.33 -1.54
N THR A 200 -7.04 -19.69 -0.33
CA THR A 200 -8.37 -20.24 -0.06
C THR A 200 -9.32 -19.22 0.55
N GLY A 201 -8.81 -18.13 1.14
CA GLY A 201 -9.59 -17.16 1.90
C GLY A 201 -10.16 -17.71 3.21
N THR A 202 -9.61 -18.81 3.73
CA THR A 202 -10.07 -19.45 4.97
C THR A 202 -9.49 -18.72 6.18
N LEU A 203 -10.30 -18.45 7.20
CA LEU A 203 -9.82 -17.87 8.46
C LEU A 203 -8.86 -18.86 9.16
N ILE A 204 -7.64 -18.40 9.45
CA ILE A 204 -6.59 -19.13 10.18
C ILE A 204 -6.66 -18.80 11.67
N GLN A 205 -6.73 -17.51 12.00
CA GLN A 205 -6.67 -17.02 13.37
C GLN A 205 -7.45 -15.72 13.52
N SER A 206 -8.04 -15.51 14.69
CA SER A 206 -8.65 -14.25 15.13
C SER A 206 -8.32 -14.00 16.61
N ASN A 207 -8.37 -12.75 17.06
CA ASN A 207 -8.12 -12.34 18.44
C ASN A 207 -9.37 -11.75 19.13
N ASP A 208 -10.54 -12.09 18.63
CA ASP A 208 -11.85 -11.77 19.20
C ASP A 208 -12.13 -12.51 20.53
#